data_AF-A0A2U1JXI7-F1
#
_entry.id   AF-A0A2U1JXI7-F1
#
_cell.length_a   1.000
_cell.length_b   1.000
_cell.length_c   1.000
_cell.angle_alpha   90.00
_cell.angle_beta   90.00
_cell.angle_gamma   90.00
#
_symmetry.space_group_name_H-M   'P 1'
#
loop_
_entity.id
_entity.type
_entity.pdbx_description
1 polymer ?
#
loop_
_entity_poly.entity_id
_entity_poly.type
_entity_poly.pdbx_seq_one_letter_code
_entity_poly.pdbx_strand_id
1 'polypeptide(L)'
;MLKSNPVVLITKEDVSVKVENVTTMEVFNVGDVDCTFNNTILKAGKNKTLVVADGTYSDVDIDVVFSTKALTGYEKKIEIIYKKIIPPCVN
;
A
#
# COMPACT_ATOMS: atom_id res chain seq x y z
N MET A 1 0.18 -20.20 16.77
CA MET A 1 0.47 -18.84 16.25
C MET A 1 -0.23 -18.70 14.92
N LEU A 2 -0.97 -17.61 14.69
CA LEU A 2 -1.56 -17.33 13.38
C LEU A 2 -0.43 -17.08 12.38
N LYS A 3 -0.54 -17.64 11.17
CA LYS A 3 0.47 -17.46 10.12
C LYS A 3 0.21 -16.14 9.41
N SER A 4 1.21 -15.25 9.40
CA SER A 4 1.19 -14.03 8.61
C SER A 4 2.21 -14.14 7.47
N ASN A 5 1.82 -13.74 6.25
CA ASN A 5 2.74 -13.67 5.12
C ASN A 5 2.95 -12.22 4.69
N PRO A 6 4.18 -11.83 4.31
CA PRO A 6 4.40 -10.56 3.64
C PRO A 6 3.78 -10.61 2.23
N VAL A 7 3.15 -9.52 1.84
CA VAL A 7 2.59 -9.29 0.51
C VAL A 7 3.19 -7.98 -0.01
N VAL A 8 3.61 -8.00 -1.27
CA VAL A 8 4.09 -6.82 -1.98
C VAL A 8 3.15 -6.56 -3.14
N LEU A 9 2.43 -5.44 -3.09
CA LEU A 9 1.61 -4.93 -4.18
C LEU A 9 2.36 -3.80 -4.87
N ILE A 10 2.57 -3.93 -6.17
CA ILE A 10 3.21 -2.90 -7.00
C ILE A 10 2.20 -2.48 -8.04
N THR A 11 1.97 -1.17 -8.18
CA THR A 11 1.12 -0.63 -9.25
C THR A 11 1.76 0.58 -9.90
N LYS A 12 1.46 0.75 -11.19
CA LYS A 12 1.79 1.93 -12.01
C LYS A 12 0.53 2.70 -12.44
N GLU A 13 -0.62 2.24 -11.97
CA GLU A 13 -1.95 2.74 -12.29
C GLU A 13 -2.71 3.03 -11.00
N ASP A 14 -3.74 3.87 -11.11
CA ASP A 14 -4.64 4.14 -10.00
C ASP A 14 -5.29 2.82 -9.55
N VAL A 15 -5.41 2.61 -8.24
CA VAL A 15 -5.95 1.37 -7.69
C VAL A 15 -6.84 1.67 -6.50
N SER A 16 -7.94 0.92 -6.39
CA SER A 16 -8.83 0.94 -5.23
C SER A 16 -9.15 -0.50 -4.83
N VAL A 17 -8.64 -0.96 -3.70
CA VAL A 17 -8.83 -2.33 -3.21
C VAL A 17 -8.88 -2.38 -1.69
N LYS A 18 -9.82 -3.15 -1.14
CA LYS A 18 -9.88 -3.43 0.29
C LYS A 18 -9.00 -4.61 0.65
N VAL A 19 -8.14 -4.47 1.66
CA VAL A 19 -7.33 -5.55 2.22
C VAL A 19 -7.65 -5.75 3.70
N GLU A 20 -8.04 -6.97 4.05
CA GLU A 20 -8.46 -7.32 5.41
C GLU A 20 -7.35 -8.02 6.18
N ASN A 21 -7.43 -7.94 7.51
CA ASN A 21 -6.52 -8.62 8.45
C ASN A 21 -5.04 -8.25 8.27
N VAL A 22 -4.75 -6.96 8.14
CA VAL A 22 -3.40 -6.42 8.02
C VAL A 22 -2.81 -6.15 9.40
N THR A 23 -1.55 -6.54 9.61
CA THR A 23 -0.79 -6.33 10.86
C THR A 23 0.28 -5.26 10.76
N THR A 24 0.80 -5.04 9.56
CA THR A 24 1.78 -3.99 9.26
C THR A 24 1.55 -3.53 7.83
N MET A 25 1.72 -2.24 7.55
CA MET A 25 1.65 -1.72 6.19
C MET A 25 2.58 -0.52 6.02
N GLU A 26 3.43 -0.60 5.01
CA GLU A 26 4.26 0.48 4.53
C GLU A 26 3.99 0.73 3.05
N VAL A 27 4.03 2.00 2.66
CA VAL A 27 3.78 2.44 1.30
C VAL A 27 4.96 3.28 0.86
N PHE A 28 5.48 3.03 -0.33
CA PHE A 28 6.60 3.74 -0.90
C PHE A 28 6.27 4.24 -2.30
N ASN A 29 6.28 5.55 -2.50
CA ASN A 29 6.21 6.14 -3.82
C ASN A 29 7.60 6.10 -4.45
N VAL A 30 7.87 5.03 -5.19
CA VAL A 30 9.13 4.77 -5.90
C VAL A 30 9.18 5.41 -7.29
N GLY A 31 8.07 5.99 -7.75
CA GLY A 31 8.00 6.69 -9.02
C GLY A 31 8.47 8.14 -8.93
N ASP A 32 8.40 8.81 -10.06
CA ASP A 32 8.86 10.19 -10.24
C ASP A 32 7.74 11.22 -10.01
N VAL A 33 6.52 10.75 -9.73
CA VAL A 33 5.33 11.61 -9.62
C VAL A 33 4.67 11.46 -8.26
N ASP A 34 4.16 12.56 -7.73
CA ASP A 34 3.38 12.54 -6.50
C ASP A 34 2.09 11.71 -6.70
N CYS A 35 1.66 11.03 -5.65
CA CYS A 35 0.38 10.33 -5.62
C CYS A 35 -0.38 10.67 -4.33
N THR A 36 -1.68 10.47 -4.35
CA THR A 36 -2.49 10.40 -3.13
C THR A 36 -2.64 8.94 -2.74
N PHE A 37 -2.34 8.61 -1.49
CA PHE A 37 -2.63 7.33 -0.87
C PHE A 37 -3.61 7.54 0.28
N ASN A 38 -4.81 6.97 0.22
CA ASN A 38 -5.87 7.13 1.24
C ASN A 38 -6.06 8.59 1.67
N ASN A 39 -6.31 9.48 0.72
CA ASN A 39 -6.46 10.93 0.93
C ASN A 39 -5.22 11.66 1.52
N THR A 40 -4.07 10.99 1.65
CA THR A 40 -2.80 11.63 2.02
C THR A 40 -1.90 11.79 0.79
N ILE A 41 -1.35 12.98 0.57
CA ILE A 41 -0.33 13.18 -0.46
C ILE A 41 0.97 12.47 -0.05
N LEU A 42 1.48 11.61 -0.93
CA LEU A 42 2.77 10.96 -0.85
C LEU A 42 3.65 11.43 -2.01
N LYS A 43 4.65 12.25 -1.67
CA LYS A 43 5.57 12.82 -2.66
C LYS A 43 6.46 11.75 -3.29
N ALA A 44 6.94 12.00 -4.51
CA ALA A 44 7.92 11.16 -5.17
C ALA A 44 9.12 10.86 -4.26
N GLY A 45 9.55 9.59 -4.22
CA GLY A 45 10.64 9.10 -3.38
C GLY A 45 10.37 9.08 -1.88
N LYS A 46 9.11 9.26 -1.42
CA LYS A 46 8.74 9.21 0.01
C LYS A 46 7.98 7.95 0.37
N ASN A 47 8.17 7.52 1.62
CA ASN A 47 7.44 6.42 2.24
C ASN A 47 6.53 6.90 3.37
N LYS A 48 5.57 6.05 3.73
CA LYS A 48 4.70 6.22 4.90
C LYS A 48 4.34 4.87 5.49
N THR A 49 4.41 4.76 6.81
CA THR A 49 3.83 3.64 7.57
C THR A 49 2.38 3.97 7.91
N LEU A 50 1.46 3.06 7.61
CA LEU A 50 0.03 3.23 7.85
C LEU A 50 -0.50 2.34 8.96
N VAL A 51 -0.01 1.10 9.00
CA VAL A 51 -0.32 0.15 10.08
C VAL A 51 0.99 -0.18 10.76
N VAL A 52 1.09 0.22 12.02
CA VAL A 52 2.25 -0.02 12.87
C VAL A 52 2.24 -1.46 13.39
N ALA A 53 3.43 -2.00 13.65
CA ALA A 53 3.58 -3.35 14.20
C ALA A 53 3.30 -3.38 15.71
N ASP A 54 2.05 -3.14 16.12
CA ASP A 54 1.62 -3.10 17.52
C ASP A 54 0.87 -4.36 17.99
N GLY A 55 0.68 -5.33 17.08
CA GLY A 55 -0.04 -6.58 17.35
C GLY A 55 -1.55 -6.49 17.12
N THR A 56 -2.07 -5.34 16.68
CA THR A 56 -3.46 -5.19 16.26
C THR A 56 -3.68 -5.63 14.82
N TYR A 57 -4.96 -5.76 14.44
CA TYR A 57 -5.38 -6.08 13.09
C TYR A 57 -6.25 -4.96 12.56
N SER A 58 -5.99 -4.54 11.32
CA SER A 58 -6.74 -3.50 10.64
C SER A 58 -7.22 -3.98 9.29
N ASP A 59 -8.44 -3.58 8.94
CA ASP A 59 -8.90 -3.57 7.56
C ASP A 59 -8.49 -2.24 6.95
N VAL A 60 -7.84 -2.29 5.79
CA VAL A 60 -7.27 -1.12 5.14
C VAL A 60 -7.82 -1.04 3.72
N ASP A 61 -8.40 0.11 3.39
CA ASP A 61 -8.65 0.46 2.00
C ASP A 61 -7.33 0.94 1.40
N ILE A 62 -6.92 0.38 0.27
CA ILE A 62 -5.78 0.86 -0.51
C ILE A 62 -6.39 1.67 -1.65
N ASP A 63 -6.26 3.00 -1.56
CA ASP A 63 -6.69 3.93 -2.60
C ASP A 63 -5.50 4.76 -3.08
N VAL A 64 -5.07 4.54 -4.31
CA VAL A 64 -3.95 5.24 -4.94
C VAL A 64 -4.42 5.99 -6.16
N VAL A 65 -4.12 7.29 -6.20
CA VAL A 65 -4.37 8.15 -7.35
C VAL A 65 -3.08 8.89 -7.69
N PHE A 66 -2.51 8.64 -8.87
CA PHE A 66 -1.32 9.34 -9.33
C PHE A 66 -1.66 10.75 -9.84
N SER A 67 -0.76 11.70 -9.60
CA SER A 67 -0.89 13.04 -10.16
C SER A 67 -0.94 13.00 -11.69
N THR A 68 -1.89 13.74 -12.27
CA THR A 68 -2.03 13.93 -13.72
C THR A 68 -0.96 14.86 -14.31
N LYS A 69 -0.15 15.52 -13.46
CA LYS A 69 0.93 16.43 -13.88
C LYS A 69 2.19 15.72 -14.36
N ALA A 70 2.14 14.39 -14.51
CA ALA A 70 3.24 13.64 -15.09
C ALA A 70 3.50 14.13 -16.52
N LEU A 71 4.62 14.83 -16.74
CA LEU A 71 5.10 15.08 -18.09
C LEU A 71 5.45 13.74 -18.74
N THR A 72 5.45 13.69 -20.07
CA THR A 72 5.89 12.52 -20.83
C THR A 72 7.29 12.10 -20.38
N GLY A 73 7.46 10.83 -19.99
CA GLY A 73 8.74 10.27 -19.53
C GLY A 73 8.89 10.09 -18.02
N TYR A 74 7.94 10.55 -17.19
CA TYR A 74 7.92 10.29 -15.75
C TYR A 74 7.29 8.92 -15.44
N GLU A 75 7.90 8.15 -14.53
CA GLU A 75 7.38 6.84 -14.14
C GLU A 75 6.38 6.96 -12.97
N LYS A 76 5.17 6.43 -13.17
CA LYS A 76 4.23 6.15 -12.08
C LYS A 76 4.58 4.81 -11.47
N LYS A 77 4.89 4.77 -10.17
CA LYS A 77 5.14 3.52 -9.47
C LYS A 77 4.98 3.69 -7.97
N ILE A 78 4.21 2.82 -7.34
CA ILE A 78 4.10 2.73 -5.89
C ILE A 78 4.26 1.27 -5.46
N GLU A 79 4.91 1.07 -4.32
CA GLU A 79 5.11 -0.24 -3.70
C GLU A 79 4.43 -0.22 -2.33
N ILE A 80 3.52 -1.16 -2.10
CA ILE A 80 2.76 -1.31 -0.87
C ILE A 80 3.12 -2.65 -0.28
N ILE A 81 3.75 -2.64 0.88
CA ILE A 81 4.27 -3.82 1.56
C ILE A 81 3.46 -4.00 2.83
N TYR A 82 2.81 -5.15 2.98
CA TYR A 82 1.99 -5.42 4.15
C TYR A 82 2.05 -6.87 4.60
N LYS A 83 1.80 -7.12 5.88
CA LYS A 83 1.65 -8.47 6.42
C LYS A 83 0.18 -8.78 6.63
N LYS A 84 -0.29 -9.81 5.96
CA LYS A 84 -1.67 -10.28 6.06
C LYS A 84 -1.74 -11.58 6.85
N ILE A 85 -2.70 -11.66 7.78
CA ILE A 85 -3.04 -12.92 8.43
C ILE A 85 -3.85 -13.78 7.47
N ILE A 86 -3.44 -15.03 7.34
CA ILE A 86 -4.23 -16.05 6.67
C ILE A 86 -5.00 -16.76 7.75
N PRO A 87 -6.33 -16.56 7.86
CA PRO A 87 -7.13 -17.37 8.77
C PRO A 87 -6.94 -18.85 8.39
N PRO A 88 -6.84 -19.76 9.38
CA PRO A 88 -6.77 -21.18 9.07
C PRO A 88 -7.98 -21.56 8.21
N CYS A 89 -7.73 -22.24 7.09
CA CYS A 89 -8.80 -22.76 6.25
C CYS A 89 -9.70 -23.64 7.12
N VAL A 90 -10.96 -23.24 7.29
CA VAL A 90 -11.97 -24.11 7.89
C VAL A 90 -12.39 -25.06 6.79
N ASN A 91 -11.92 -26.31 6.85
CA ASN A 91 -12.44 -27.39 6.01
C ASN A 91 -13.83 -27.80 6.52
#